data_AF-A0A151T485-F1
#
_entry.id   AF-A0A151T485-F1
#
_cell.length_a   1.000
_cell.length_b   1.000
_cell.length_c   1.000
_cell.angle_alpha   90.00
_cell.angle_beta   90.00
_cell.angle_gamma   90.00
#
_symmetry.space_group_name_H-M   'P 1'
#
loop_
_entity.id
_entity.type
_entity.pdbx_description
1 polymer ?
#
loop_
_entity_poly.entity_id
_entity_poly.type
_entity_poly.pdbx_seq_one_letter_code
_entity_poly.pdbx_strand_id
1 'polypeptide(L)'
;MNKIFRPFLDRFVVVFIDDILVYSRSLEDHHEHLRLVLEVLRERQLYDKLSKCEFWLSKVKFFRHVISVERIVVGPAKVEAVVQWERPRIATEIRSFLG
;
A
#
# COMPACT_ATOMS: atom_id res chain seq x y z
N MET A 1 1.69 -10.20 -10.68
CA MET A 1 1.90 -8.74 -10.58
C MET A 1 3.37 -8.30 -10.68
N ASN A 2 4.28 -8.75 -9.80
CA ASN A 2 5.66 -8.23 -9.73
C ASN A 2 6.49 -8.35 -11.03
N LYS A 3 6.32 -9.42 -11.82
CA LYS A 3 7.04 -9.56 -13.11
C LYS A 3 6.64 -8.51 -14.14
N ILE A 4 5.39 -8.04 -14.08
CA ILE A 4 4.82 -7.09 -15.03
C ILE A 4 5.33 -5.68 -14.72
N PHE A 5 5.36 -5.31 -13.44
CA PHE A 5 5.83 -4.01 -12.97
C PHE A 5 7.34 -3.95 -12.69
N ARG A 6 8.11 -5.00 -13.01
CA ARG A 6 9.55 -5.09 -12.71
C ARG A 6 10.37 -3.86 -13.11
N PRO A 7 10.10 -3.16 -14.23
CA PRO A 7 10.82 -1.93 -14.57
C PRO A 7 10.56 -0.73 -13.65
N PHE A 8 9.47 -0.79 -12.87
CA PHE A 8 8.92 0.30 -12.06
C PHE A 8 8.91 0.01 -10.55
N LEU A 9 9.08 -1.27 -10.18
CA LEU A 9 9.20 -1.72 -8.79
C LEU A 9 10.30 -0.95 -8.06
N ASP A 10 10.00 -0.52 -6.84
CA ASP A 10 10.87 0.23 -5.93
C ASP A 10 11.38 1.59 -6.47
N ARG A 11 10.91 2.01 -7.65
CA ARG A 11 11.18 3.34 -8.22
C ARG A 11 10.02 4.28 -7.96
N PHE A 12 8.82 3.87 -8.37
CA PHE A 12 7.58 4.62 -8.18
C PHE A 12 6.35 3.72 -8.01
N VAL A 13 6.54 2.39 -8.02
CA VAL A 13 5.48 1.40 -7.82
C VAL A 13 5.88 0.44 -6.70
N VAL A 14 4.98 0.22 -5.75
CA VAL A 14 5.02 -0.92 -4.83
C VAL A 14 3.83 -1.81 -5.13
N VAL A 15 4.05 -3.12 -5.23
CA VAL A 15 2.98 -4.08 -5.49
C VAL A 15 2.96 -5.14 -4.41
N PHE A 16 1.77 -5.38 -3.85
CA PHE A 16 1.56 -6.45 -2.89
C PHE A 16 0.31 -7.24 -3.27
N ILE A 17 0.53 -8.47 -3.75
CA ILE A 17 -0.52 -9.35 -4.28
C ILE A 17 -1.29 -8.63 -5.41
N ASP A 18 -2.44 -8.05 -5.07
CA ASP A 18 -3.36 -7.39 -6.00
C ASP A 18 -3.37 -5.86 -5.83
N ASP A 19 -2.81 -5.32 -4.74
CA ASP A 19 -2.79 -3.88 -4.49
C ASP A 19 -1.54 -3.24 -5.09
N ILE A 20 -1.74 -2.15 -5.83
CA ILE A 20 -0.69 -1.38 -6.50
C ILE A 20 -0.68 0.02 -5.89
N LEU A 21 0.45 0.39 -5.27
CA LEU A 21 0.71 1.74 -4.81
C LEU A 21 1.61 2.44 -5.82
N VAL A 22 1.17 3.61 -6.29
CA VAL A 22 1.97 4.51 -7.13
C VAL A 22 2.32 5.74 -6.31
N TYR A 23 3.60 6.12 -6.27
CA TYR A 23 4.07 7.28 -5.50
C TYR A 23 5.03 8.13 -6.35
N SER A 24 5.05 9.45 -6.12
CA SER A 24 5.80 10.39 -6.96
C SER A 24 6.13 11.66 -6.18
N ARG A 25 7.11 12.43 -6.66
CA ARG A 25 7.57 13.66 -5.98
C ARG A 25 6.77 14.90 -6.37
N SER A 26 6.25 14.94 -7.60
CA SER A 26 5.40 16.02 -8.12
C SER A 26 4.13 15.45 -8.74
N LEU A 27 3.15 16.31 -9.01
CA LEU A 27 1.90 15.94 -9.68
C LEU A 27 2.17 15.56 -11.15
N GLU A 28 3.10 16.24 -11.80
CA GLU A 28 3.51 15.97 -13.17
C GLU A 28 4.16 14.59 -13.28
N ASP A 29 5.09 14.26 -12.39
CA ASP A 29 5.68 12.92 -12.30
C ASP A 29 4.59 11.88 -12.03
N HIS A 30 3.63 12.19 -11.14
CA HIS A 30 2.56 11.27 -10.80
C HIS A 30 1.62 10.98 -11.97
N HIS A 31 1.33 11.99 -12.80
CA HIS A 31 0.57 11.82 -14.03
C HIS A 31 1.24 10.81 -14.97
N GLU A 32 2.53 10.99 -15.23
CA GLU A 32 3.26 10.08 -16.11
C GLU A 32 3.40 8.67 -15.52
N HIS A 33 3.66 8.57 -14.21
CA HIS A 33 3.72 7.27 -13.55
C HIS A 33 2.38 6.53 -13.58
N LEU A 34 1.26 7.21 -13.34
CA LEU A 34 -0.07 6.62 -13.45
C LEU A 34 -0.35 6.18 -14.88
N ARG A 35 -0.02 7.00 -15.89
CA ARG A 35 -0.18 6.64 -17.30
C ARG A 35 0.56 5.35 -17.63
N LEU A 36 1.83 5.24 -17.24
CA LEU A 36 2.65 4.04 -17.48
C LEU A 36 2.05 2.80 -16.78
N VAL A 37 1.59 2.93 -15.54
CA VAL A 37 1.00 1.82 -14.79
C VAL A 37 -0.31 1.35 -15.45
N LEU A 38 -1.18 2.28 -15.85
CA LEU A 38 -2.44 1.95 -16.50
C LEU A 38 -2.25 1.36 -17.91
N GLU A 39 -1.24 1.82 -18.65
CA GLU A 39 -0.88 1.23 -19.95
C GLU A 39 -0.45 -0.23 -19.80
N VAL A 40 0.38 -0.52 -18.81
CA VAL A 40 0.84 -1.87 -18.50
C VAL A 40 -0.32 -2.78 -18.08
N LEU A 41 -1.25 -2.28 -17.27
CA LEU A 41 -2.46 -3.02 -16.91
C LEU A 41 -3.31 -3.33 -18.15
N ARG A 42 -3.50 -2.33 -19.03
CA ARG A 42 -4.25 -2.49 -20.29
C ARG A 42 -3.60 -3.52 -21.22
N GLU A 43 -2.28 -3.45 -21.43
CA GLU A 43 -1.54 -4.40 -22.28
C GLU A 43 -1.63 -5.84 -21.77
N ARG A 44 -1.70 -6.02 -20.46
CA ARG A 44 -1.83 -7.34 -19.82
C ARG A 44 -3.27 -7.76 -19.58
N GLN A 45 -4.25 -6.97 -20.03
CA GLN A 45 -5.68 -7.21 -19.83
C GLN A 45 -6.05 -7.41 -18.36
N LEU A 46 -5.39 -6.66 -17.48
CA LEU A 46 -5.70 -6.60 -16.06
C LEU A 46 -6.56 -5.36 -15.81
N TYR A 47 -7.70 -5.57 -15.16
CA TYR A 47 -8.67 -4.51 -14.90
C TYR A 47 -8.86 -4.36 -13.41
N ASP A 48 -8.72 -3.12 -12.93
CA ASP A 48 -9.01 -2.78 -11.55
C ASP A 48 -10.45 -2.29 -11.40
N LYS A 49 -11.00 -2.43 -10.19
CA LYS A 49 -12.32 -1.91 -9.87
C LYS A 49 -12.17 -0.45 -9.47
N LEU A 50 -12.61 0.46 -10.35
CA LEU A 50 -12.53 1.92 -10.11
C LEU A 50 -13.08 2.35 -8.73
N SER A 51 -14.12 1.68 -8.23
CA SER A 51 -14.70 1.98 -6.90
C SER A 51 -13.77 1.67 -5.71
N LYS A 52 -12.63 1.00 -5.95
CA LYS A 52 -11.61 0.68 -4.94
C LYS A 52 -10.31 1.46 -5.18
N CYS A 53 -10.20 2.17 -6.30
CA CYS A 53 -9.02 2.95 -6.63
C CYS A 53 -9.12 4.34 -5.98
N GLU A 54 -8.02 4.80 -5.39
CA GLU A 54 -7.87 6.14 -4.86
C GLU A 54 -6.77 6.85 -5.64
N PHE A 55 -7.03 8.06 -6.14
CA PHE A 55 -6.08 8.81 -6.97
C PHE A 55 -5.81 10.20 -6.38
N TRP A 56 -4.62 10.74 -6.67
CA TRP A 56 -4.24 12.12 -6.34
C TRP A 56 -4.31 12.47 -4.85
N LEU A 57 -4.03 11.49 -3.99
CA LEU A 57 -4.03 11.71 -2.54
C LEU A 57 -2.62 12.04 -2.02
N SER A 58 -2.54 13.05 -1.15
CA SER A 58 -1.32 13.35 -0.38
C SER A 58 -1.10 12.38 0.79
N LYS A 59 -2.12 11.60 1.12
CA LYS A 59 -2.12 10.60 2.18
C LYS A 59 -3.01 9.43 1.76
N VAL A 60 -2.45 8.22 1.73
CA VAL A 60 -3.16 7.01 1.32
C VAL A 60 -3.00 5.92 2.36
N LYS A 61 -4.05 5.12 2.56
CA LYS A 61 -3.98 3.93 3.38
C LYS A 61 -3.55 2.76 2.50
N PHE A 62 -2.37 2.22 2.77
CA PHE A 62 -1.85 1.04 2.08
C PHE A 62 -1.63 -0.06 3.11
N PHE A 63 -2.48 -1.09 3.09
CA PHE A 63 -2.58 -2.13 4.11
C PHE A 63 -2.75 -1.55 5.53
N ARG A 64 -1.78 -1.86 6.40
CA ARG A 64 -1.72 -1.47 7.81
C ARG A 64 -0.95 -0.17 8.00
N HIS A 65 -0.55 0.48 6.91
CA HIS A 65 0.24 1.70 6.92
C HIS A 65 -0.57 2.84 6.31
N VAL A 66 -0.30 4.02 6.82
CA VAL A 66 -0.77 5.28 6.31
C VAL A 66 0.47 5.99 5.78
N ILE A 67 0.50 6.18 4.47
CA ILE A 67 1.64 6.74 3.76
C ILE A 67 1.29 8.19 3.45
N SER A 68 2.12 9.13 3.90
CA SER A 68 2.03 10.54 3.55
C SER A 68 3.35 11.04 2.96
N VAL A 69 3.33 12.28 2.46
CA VAL A 69 4.52 12.98 1.93
C VAL A 69 5.69 12.97 2.93
N GLU A 70 5.40 13.12 4.21
CA GLU A 70 6.43 13.26 5.24
C GLU A 70 6.83 11.92 5.88
N ARG A 71 5.87 11.03 6.11
CA ARG A 71 6.03 9.89 7.03
C ARG A 71 5.23 8.68 6.58
N ILE A 72 5.77 7.50 6.85
CA ILE A 72 5.02 6.24 6.88
C ILE A 72 4.65 5.98 8.34
N VAL A 73 3.36 5.98 8.64
CA VAL A 73 2.84 5.76 10.00
C VAL A 73 2.03 4.48 10.04
N VAL A 74 2.15 3.70 11.11
CA VAL A 74 1.25 2.56 11.33
C VAL A 74 -0.17 3.08 11.50
N GLY A 75 -1.14 2.45 10.84
CA GLY A 75 -2.53 2.88 10.89
C GLY A 75 -3.07 2.91 12.33
N PRO A 76 -3.86 3.93 12.70
CA PRO A 76 -4.30 4.14 14.08
C PRO A 76 -5.05 2.93 14.65
N ALA A 77 -5.87 2.25 13.84
CA ALA A 77 -6.59 1.04 14.24
C ALA A 77 -5.66 -0.10 14.68
N LYS A 78 -4.46 -0.25 14.08
CA LYS A 78 -3.50 -1.28 14.50
C LYS A 78 -2.82 -0.89 15.81
N VAL A 79 -2.48 0.39 15.97
CA VAL A 79 -1.90 0.90 17.21
C VAL A 79 -2.89 0.68 18.35
N GLU A 80 -4.15 1.04 18.14
CA GLU A 80 -5.23 0.87 19.12
C GLU A 80 -5.45 -0.60 19.48
N ALA A 81 -5.47 -1.51 18.49
CA ALA A 81 -5.60 -2.94 18.74
C ALA A 81 -4.48 -3.51 19.64
N VAL A 82 -3.25 -3.00 19.52
CA VAL A 82 -2.12 -3.42 20.38
C VAL A 82 -2.22 -2.78 21.77
N VAL A 83 -2.63 -1.50 21.85
CA VAL A 83 -2.81 -0.78 23.13
C VAL A 83 -3.93 -1.39 23.97
N GLN A 84 -5.02 -1.80 23.34
CA GLN A 84 -6.18 -2.42 23.99
C GLN A 84 -5.99 -3.93 24.24
N TRP A 85 -4.84 -4.50 23.84
CA TRP A 85 -4.62 -5.94 23.98
C TRP A 85 -4.42 -6.31 25.45
N GLU A 86 -5.22 -7.25 25.95
CA GLU A 86 -5.10 -7.71 27.34
C GLU A 86 -3.75 -8.38 27.61
N ARG A 87 -3.16 -8.11 28.77
CA ARG A 87 -1.86 -8.68 29.12
C ARG A 87 -1.89 -10.22 29.02
N PRO A 88 -1.10 -10.83 28.12
CA PRO A 88 -1.12 -12.27 27.94
C PRO A 88 -0.57 -12.97 29.18
N ARG A 89 -1.21 -14.07 29.57
CA ARG A 89 -0.89 -14.85 30.78
C ARG A 89 -0.26 -16.19 30.45
N ILE A 90 -0.52 -16.73 29.27
CA ILE A 90 -0.03 -18.05 28.85
C ILE A 90 0.79 -17.98 27.56
N ALA A 91 1.64 -18.97 27.36
CA ALA A 91 2.60 -18.99 26.25
C ALA A 91 1.95 -18.91 24.87
N THR A 92 0.74 -19.44 24.69
CA THR A 92 -0.03 -19.33 23.43
C THR A 92 -0.45 -17.90 23.15
N GLU A 93 -0.92 -17.17 24.15
CA GLU A 93 -1.30 -15.75 24.03
C GLU A 93 -0.08 -14.88 23.77
N ILE A 94 1.05 -15.15 24.43
CA ILE A 94 2.32 -14.45 24.19
C ILE A 94 2.77 -14.64 22.74
N ARG A 95 2.72 -15.87 22.22
CA ARG A 95 3.06 -16.15 20.80
C ARG A 95 2.13 -15.41 19.85
N SER A 96 0.82 -15.42 20.12
CA SER A 96 -0.16 -14.70 19.29
C SER A 96 0.04 -13.18 19.30
N PHE A 97 0.48 -12.60 20.43
CA PHE A 97 0.74 -11.17 20.54
C PHE A 97 2.00 -10.74 19.78
N LEU A 98 3.05 -11.57 19.80
CA LEU A 98 4.32 -11.26 19.14
C LEU A 98 4.25 -11.36 17.60
N GLY A 99 3.32 -12.18 17.07
CA GLY A 99 3.15 -12.43 15.64
C GLY A 99 3.91 -13.66 15.18
#